data_AF-A0A382W5U8-F1
#
_entry.id   AF-A0A382W5U8-F1
#
_cell.length_a   1.000
_cell.length_b   1.000
_cell.length_c   1.000
_cell.angle_alpha   90.00
_cell.angle_beta   90.00
_cell.angle_gamma   90.00
#
_symmetry.space_group_name_H-M   'P 1'
#
loop_
_entity.id
_entity.type
_entity.pdbx_description
1 polymer ?
#
loop_
_entity_poly.entity_id
_entity_poly.type
_entity_poly.pdbx_seq_one_letter_code
_entity_poly.pdbx_strand_id
1 'polypeptide(L)' 'MPEYSYIARSQEGKRTEGNLTADNLTAAMEILNKKNLSVIKLDERDEVFDFLDPFIERFNLAVER' A
#
# COMPACT_ATOMS: atom_id res chain seq x y z
N MET A 1 -10.87 -7.90 -0.08
CA MET A 1 -10.59 -7.15 1.15
C MET A 1 -9.61 -6.07 0.77
N PRO A 2 -9.88 -4.80 1.12
CA PRO A 2 -9.03 -3.70 0.68
C PRO A 2 -7.63 -3.85 1.24
N GLU A 3 -6.66 -3.44 0.43
CA GLU A 3 -5.26 -3.50 0.79
C GLU A 3 -4.74 -2.10 1.04
N TYR A 4 -3.95 -1.93 2.09
CA TYR A 4 -3.44 -0.65 2.52
C TYR A 4 -1.92 -0.69 2.50
N SER A 5 -1.33 0.28 1.81
CA SER A 5 0.09 0.56 1.90
C SER A 5 0.34 1.48 3.09
N TYR A 6 1.37 1.19 3.88
CA TYR A 6 1.72 1.98 5.04
C TYR A 6 3.20 2.33 5.08
N ILE A 7 3.48 3.52 5.58
CA ILE A 7 4.80 3.96 6.01
C ILE A 7 4.69 4.27 7.49
N ALA A 8 5.44 3.54 8.30
CA ALA A 8 5.45 3.69 9.74
C ALA A 8 6.88 3.71 10.29
N ARG A 9 7.05 4.20 11.50
CA ARG A 9 8.33 4.23 12.21
C ARG A 9 8.25 3.30 13.41
N SER A 10 9.22 2.41 13.54
CA SER A 10 9.39 1.61 14.76
C SER A 10 9.82 2.51 15.93
N GLN A 11 9.64 2.05 17.17
CA GLN A 11 10.14 2.77 18.34
C GLN A 11 11.64 3.05 18.30
N GLU A 12 12.42 2.23 17.57
CA GLU A 12 13.86 2.42 17.35
C GLU A 12 14.18 3.52 16.31
N GLY A 13 13.16 4.18 15.76
CA GLY A 13 13.32 5.27 14.79
C GLY A 13 13.47 4.79 13.34
N LYS A 14 13.57 3.48 13.11
CA LYS A 14 13.70 2.89 11.77
C LYS A 14 12.39 3.01 10.98
N ARG A 15 12.47 3.55 9.77
CA ARG A 15 11.37 3.60 8.81
C ARG A 15 11.06 2.18 8.33
N THR A 16 9.79 1.83 8.38
CA THR A 16 9.24 0.54 7.97
C THR A 16 8.11 0.82 7.00
N GLU A 17 8.18 0.22 5.82
CA GLU A 17 7.17 0.34 4.78
C GLU A 17 6.70 -1.07 4.40
N GLY A 18 5.44 -1.17 4.03
CA GLY A 18 4.84 -2.46 3.72
C GLY A 18 3.36 -2.33 3.39
N ASN A 19 2.75 -3.49 3.12
CA ASN A 19 1.34 -3.58 2.78
C ASN A 19 0.62 -4.42 3.84
N LEU A 20 -0.64 -4.11 4.10
CA LEU A 20 -1.50 -4.89 4.98
C LEU A 20 -2.90 -4.98 4.40
N THR A 21 -3.57 -6.09 4.61
CA THR A 21 -4.98 -6.27 4.25
C THR A 21 -5.84 -6.02 5.49
N ALA A 22 -6.87 -5.20 5.39
CA ALA A 22 -7.80 -4.91 6.48
C ALA A 22 -9.20 -4.64 5.92
N ASP A 23 -10.22 -4.71 6.79
CA ASP A 23 -11.60 -4.46 6.36
C ASP A 23 -11.90 -2.97 6.14
N ASN A 24 -11.16 -2.08 6.81
CA ASN A 24 -11.28 -0.64 6.72
C ASN A 24 -10.03 0.05 7.28
N LEU A 25 -9.92 1.37 7.06
CA LEU A 25 -8.81 2.19 7.52
C LEU A 25 -8.57 2.11 9.05
N THR A 26 -9.64 2.06 9.83
CA THR A 26 -9.54 1.97 11.30
C THR A 26 -8.92 0.64 11.74
N ALA A 27 -9.35 -0.47 11.14
CA ALA A 27 -8.78 -1.79 11.37
C ALA A 27 -7.30 -1.84 10.95
N ALA A 28 -6.94 -1.21 9.83
CA ALA A 28 -5.56 -1.06 9.40
C ALA A 28 -4.71 -0.30 10.43
N MET A 29 -5.22 0.81 10.96
CA MET A 29 -4.55 1.60 12.01
C MET A 29 -4.39 0.80 13.32
N GLU A 30 -5.41 0.04 13.74
CA GLU A 30 -5.32 -0.81 14.92
C GLU A 30 -4.24 -1.90 14.79
N ILE A 31 -4.13 -2.52 13.61
CA ILE A 31 -3.10 -3.52 13.32
C ILE A 31 -1.71 -2.90 13.45
N LEU A 32 -1.51 -1.67 12.94
CA LEU A 32 -0.23 -0.97 13.03
C LEU A 32 0.10 -0.52 14.46
N ASN A 33 -0.91 -0.06 15.21
CA ASN A 33 -0.76 0.28 16.63
C ASN A 33 -0.40 -0.94 17.49
N LYS A 34 -1.03 -2.10 17.25
CA LYS A 34 -0.67 -3.37 17.94
C LYS A 34 0.76 -3.81 17.68
N LYS A 35 1.36 -3.39 16.56
CA LYS A 35 2.76 -3.64 16.21
C LYS A 35 3.73 -2.60 16.80
N ASN A 36 3.25 -1.69 17.64
CA ASN A 36 4.02 -0.56 18.18
C ASN A 36 4.69 0.29 17.08
N LEU A 37 4.04 0.40 15.92
CA LEU A 37 4.51 1.20 14.80
C LEU A 37 3.79 2.55 14.80
N SER A 38 4.57 3.64 14.79
CA SER A 38 4.04 4.99 14.61
C SER A 38 3.72 5.21 13.14
N VAL A 39 2.44 5.24 12.78
CA VAL A 39 1.98 5.43 11.39
C VAL A 39 2.26 6.86 10.92
N ILE A 40 2.94 7.00 9.79
CA ILE A 40 3.24 8.30 9.14
C ILE A 40 2.31 8.52 7.95
N LYS A 41 2.07 7.46 7.17
CA LYS A 41 1.18 7.48 6.01
C LYS A 41 0.48 6.11 5.89
N LEU A 42 -0.80 6.14 5.57
CA LEU A 42 -1.62 4.95 5.31
C LEU A 42 -2.50 5.27 4.11
N ASP A 43 -2.25 4.63 2.98
CA ASP A 43 -2.99 4.82 1.73
C ASP A 43 -3.65 3.50 1.33
N GLU A 44 -4.94 3.56 0.99
CA GLU A 44 -5.64 2.44 0.36
C GLU A 44 -5.10 2.22 -1.06
N ARG A 45 -4.74 0.97 -1.37
CA ARG A 45 -4.42 0.58 -2.74
C ARG A 45 -5.72 0.40 -3.49
N ASP A 46 -6.06 1.41 -4.28
CA ASP A 46 -7.13 1.31 -5.26
C ASP A 46 -6.70 0.34 -6.37
N GLU A 47 -7.38 -0.81 -6.46
CA GLU A 47 -7.22 -1.82 -7.53
C GLU A 47 -7.40 -1.24 -8.95
N VAL A 48 -7.88 0.01 -9.07
CA VAL A 48 -8.05 0.75 -10.32
C VAL A 48 -6.73 0.96 -11.06
N PHE A 49 -5.61 1.12 -10.36
CA PHE A 49 -4.31 1.26 -11.03
C PHE A 49 -3.76 -0.08 -11.53
N ASP A 50 -3.96 -1.18 -10.80
CA ASP A 50 -3.59 -2.53 -11.25
C ASP A 50 -4.37 -2.95 -12.51
N PHE A 51 -5.59 -2.42 -12.72
CA PHE A 51 -6.32 -2.61 -13.97
C PHE A 51 -5.61 -2.01 -15.21
N LEU A 52 -4.83 -0.94 -15.03
CA LEU A 52 -4.20 -0.23 -16.14
C LEU A 52 -2.88 -0.89 -16.58
N ASP A 53 -2.23 -1.67 -15.72
CA ASP A 53 -0.95 -2.33 -16.02
C ASP A 53 -0.97 -3.13 -17.34
N PRO A 54 -1.96 -3.98 -17.63
CA PRO A 54 -2.06 -4.67 -18.92
C PRO A 54 -2.21 -3.74 -20.12
N PHE A 55 -2.79 -2.55 -19.94
CA PHE A 55 -2.96 -1.57 -21.02
C PHE A 55 -1.64 -0.84 -21.30
N ILE A 56 -0.90 -0.47 -20.25
CA ILE A 56 0.41 0.15 -20.36
C ILE A 56 1.41 -0.81 -21.02
N GLU A 57 1.38 -2.09 -20.66
CA GLU A 57 2.22 -3.12 -21.28
C GLU A 57 1.96 -3.24 -22.79
N ARG A 58 0.67 -3.28 -23.20
CA ARG A 58 0.30 -3.30 -24.62
C ARG A 58 0.67 -2.01 -25.35
N PHE A 59 0.54 -0.85 -24.71
CA PHE A 59 0.93 0.43 -25.27
C PHE A 59 2.44 0.47 -25.54
N ASN A 60 3.26 0.08 -24.57
CA ASN A 60 4.72 0.04 -24.71
C ASN A 60 5.14 -0.90 -25.85
N LEU A 61 4.54 -2.10 -25.93
CA LEU A 61 4.80 -3.04 -27.03
C LEU A 61 4.43 -2.47 -28.41
N ALA A 62 3.38 -1.64 -28.49
CA ALA A 62 2.97 -1.00 -29.74
C ALA A 62 3.90 0.15 -30.14
N VAL A 63 4.50 0.85 -29.17
CA VAL A 63 5.44 1.97 -29.41
C VAL A 63 6.86 1.47 -29.71
N GLU A 64 7.26 0.32 -29.17
CA GLU A 64 8.55 -0.32 -29.47
C GLU A 64 8.62 -0.96 -30.88
N ARG A 65 7.49 -1.07 -31.61
CA ARG A 65 7.42 -1.54 -33.00
C ARG A 65 7.54 -0.39 -34.00
#